data_AF-A0A7G9FUC6-F1
#
_entry.id   AF-A0A7G9FUC6-F1
#
_cell.length_a   1.000
_cell.length_b   1.000
_cell.length_c   1.000
_cell.angle_alpha   90.00
_cell.angle_beta   90.00
_cell.angle_gamma   90.00
#
_symmetry.space_group_name_H-M   'P 1'
#
loop_
_entity.id
_entity.type
_entity.pdbx_description
1 polymer ?
#
loop_
_entity_poly.entity_id
_entity_poly.type
_entity_poly.pdbx_seq_one_letter_code
_entity_poly.pdbx_strand_id
1 'polypeptide(L)'
;MNNLMYAMEHSYSEMKIEIDQILKKKDYTTEDENSIFYAVGQCLHAMLDYAERIRSNDLDKDTLDAFKYANNGLKHGIEVETITKPTSGITFPIQFPLEIPVRRIIWKVKWDARSKRQEEMYLKHLDGKDVVSTCGEFIERLKEYSI
;
A
#
# COMPACT_ATOMS: atom_id res chain seq x y z
N MET A 1 -21.37 8.01 -12.09
CA MET A 1 -20.11 7.57 -11.45
C MET A 1 -20.02 8.29 -10.12
N ASN A 2 -19.95 7.56 -9.01
CA ASN A 2 -19.88 8.16 -7.68
C ASN A 2 -18.54 8.92 -7.55
N ASN A 3 -18.57 10.23 -7.25
CA ASN A 3 -17.38 11.09 -7.24
C ASN A 3 -16.25 10.54 -6.33
N LEU A 4 -16.61 9.79 -5.28
CA LEU A 4 -15.61 9.16 -4.40
C LEU A 4 -15.02 7.88 -4.97
N MET A 5 -15.81 7.10 -5.71
CA MET A 5 -15.28 5.93 -6.41
C MET A 5 -14.25 6.38 -7.45
N TYR A 6 -14.55 7.45 -8.19
CA TYR A 6 -13.60 8.08 -9.11
C TYR A 6 -12.34 8.55 -8.39
N ALA A 7 -12.48 9.26 -7.26
CA ALA A 7 -11.33 9.74 -6.48
C ALA A 7 -10.45 8.59 -5.95
N MET A 8 -11.06 7.50 -5.49
CA MET A 8 -10.36 6.29 -5.04
C MET A 8 -9.59 5.63 -6.19
N GLU A 9 -10.24 5.40 -7.34
CA GLU A 9 -9.58 4.78 -8.51
C GLU A 9 -8.45 5.66 -9.06
N HIS A 10 -8.67 6.97 -9.12
CA HIS A 10 -7.68 7.92 -9.62
C HIS A 10 -6.45 7.97 -8.71
N SER A 11 -6.65 8.13 -7.40
CA SER A 11 -5.54 8.15 -6.42
C SER A 11 -4.74 6.84 -6.40
N TYR A 12 -5.40 5.70 -6.57
CA TYR A 12 -4.71 4.42 -6.72
C TYR A 12 -3.89 4.33 -8.01
N SER A 13 -4.44 4.80 -9.13
CA SER A 13 -3.70 4.86 -10.40
C SER A 13 -2.48 5.76 -10.31
N GLU A 14 -2.61 6.93 -9.70
CA GLU A 14 -1.49 7.87 -9.47
C GLU A 14 -0.43 7.24 -8.57
N MET A 15 -0.84 6.63 -7.46
CA MET A 15 0.07 5.92 -6.56
C MET A 15 0.85 4.82 -7.28
N LYS A 16 0.15 4.00 -8.08
CA LYS A 16 0.80 2.93 -8.84
C LYS A 16 1.82 3.48 -9.84
N ILE A 17 1.47 4.54 -10.57
CA ILE A 17 2.37 5.17 -11.54
C ILE A 17 3.63 5.70 -10.84
N GLU A 18 3.46 6.41 -9.73
CA GLU A 18 4.57 7.00 -8.98
C GLU A 18 5.51 5.92 -8.44
N ILE A 19 4.94 4.88 -7.82
CA ILE A 19 5.70 3.73 -7.31
C ILE A 19 6.43 3.02 -8.46
N ASP A 20 5.78 2.76 -9.60
CA ASP A 20 6.40 2.13 -10.76
C ASP A 20 7.54 2.98 -11.35
N GLN A 21 7.43 4.31 -11.31
CA GLN A 21 8.49 5.22 -11.76
C GLN A 21 9.68 5.20 -10.81
N ILE A 22 9.44 5.23 -9.50
CA ILE A 22 10.49 5.21 -8.48
C ILE A 22 11.20 3.85 -8.45
N LEU A 23 10.47 2.73 -8.58
CA LEU A 23 11.06 1.39 -8.61
C LEU A 23 12.01 1.17 -9.81
N LYS A 24 11.85 1.94 -10.90
CA LYS A 24 12.76 1.95 -12.06
C LYS A 24 14.05 2.73 -11.80
N LYS A 25 14.09 3.61 -10.80
CA LYS A 25 15.31 4.36 -10.44
C LYS A 25 16.33 3.41 -9.82
N LYS A 26 17.60 3.63 -10.13
CA LYS A 26 18.70 2.79 -9.64
C LYS A 26 18.91 2.99 -8.14
N ASP A 27 18.88 4.25 -7.71
CA ASP A 27 19.08 4.72 -6.34
C ASP A 27 17.83 5.47 -5.86
N TYR A 28 17.56 5.44 -4.55
CA TYR A 28 16.44 6.14 -3.91
C TYR A 28 16.95 7.40 -3.23
N THR A 29 16.26 8.52 -3.47
CA THR A 29 16.49 9.77 -2.76
C THR A 29 15.45 9.97 -1.66
N THR A 30 15.72 10.85 -0.70
CA THR A 30 14.72 11.26 0.31
C THR A 30 13.48 11.89 -0.33
N GLU A 31 13.63 12.51 -1.50
CA GLU A 31 12.49 13.03 -2.28
C GLU A 31 11.61 11.90 -2.82
N ASP A 32 12.20 10.78 -3.25
CA ASP A 32 11.47 9.59 -3.67
C ASP A 32 10.71 8.95 -2.51
N GLU A 33 11.33 8.85 -1.32
CA GLU A 33 10.69 8.34 -0.11
C GLU A 33 9.50 9.22 0.30
N ASN A 34 9.66 10.54 0.25
CA ASN A 34 8.57 11.49 0.51
C ASN A 34 7.45 11.38 -0.53
N SER A 35 7.79 11.17 -1.82
CA SER A 35 6.81 10.98 -2.88
C SER A 35 6.01 9.68 -2.69
N ILE A 36 6.68 8.58 -2.34
CA ILE A 36 6.02 7.31 -1.97
C ILE A 36 5.07 7.54 -0.80
N PHE A 37 5.55 8.18 0.27
CA PHE A 37 4.75 8.46 1.45
C PHE A 37 3.50 9.27 1.10
N TYR A 38 3.65 10.33 0.30
CA TYR A 38 2.54 11.17 -0.14
C TYR A 38 1.54 10.39 -0.97
N ALA A 39 2.00 9.65 -1.98
CA ALA A 39 1.15 8.90 -2.90
C ALA A 39 0.36 7.79 -2.19
N VAL A 40 1.03 7.04 -1.30
CA VAL A 40 0.40 5.99 -0.49
C VAL A 40 -0.60 6.59 0.50
N GLY A 41 -0.24 7.70 1.15
CA GLY A 41 -1.13 8.42 2.06
C GLY A 41 -2.42 8.89 1.37
N GLN A 42 -2.30 9.53 0.20
CA GLN A 42 -3.46 9.99 -0.58
C GLN A 42 -4.36 8.83 -1.00
N CYS A 43 -3.78 7.72 -1.48
CA CYS A 43 -4.54 6.54 -1.85
C CYS A 43 -5.31 5.95 -0.66
N LEU A 44 -4.66 5.81 0.50
CA LEU A 44 -5.31 5.30 1.71
C LEU A 44 -6.45 6.19 2.18
N HIS A 45 -6.26 7.52 2.13
CA HIS A 45 -7.29 8.47 2.49
C HIS A 45 -8.53 8.33 1.60
N ALA A 46 -8.36 8.37 0.29
CA ALA A 46 -9.48 8.24 -0.66
C ALA A 46 -10.20 6.88 -0.53
N MET A 47 -9.44 5.81 -0.30
CA MET A 47 -9.97 4.46 -0.13
C MET A 47 -10.78 4.32 1.17
N LEU A 48 -10.30 4.87 2.29
CA LEU A 48 -11.02 4.84 3.55
C LEU A 48 -12.28 5.72 3.52
N ASP A 49 -12.21 6.90 2.89
CA ASP A 49 -13.37 7.78 2.72
C ASP A 49 -14.49 7.11 1.91
N TYR A 50 -14.13 6.31 0.89
CA TYR A 50 -15.09 5.49 0.15
C TYR A 50 -15.66 4.35 1.01
N ALA A 51 -14.77 3.61 1.70
CA ALA A 51 -15.16 2.49 2.55
C ALA A 51 -16.12 2.91 3.70
N GLU A 52 -15.95 4.09 4.27
CA GLU A 52 -16.83 4.63 5.32
C GLU A 52 -18.27 4.86 4.84
N ARG A 53 -18.48 5.07 3.53
CA ARG A 53 -19.82 5.24 2.96
C ARG A 53 -20.53 3.93 2.71
N ILE A 54 -19.80 2.83 2.58
CA ILE A 54 -20.37 1.50 2.37
C ILE A 54 -21.02 1.04 3.69
N ARG A 55 -22.36 1.02 3.69
CA ARG A 55 -23.17 0.53 4.82
C ARG A 55 -23.42 -0.99 4.76
N SER A 56 -22.56 -1.74 4.07
CA SER A 56 -22.70 -3.18 3.94
C SER A 56 -22.17 -3.91 5.17
N ASN A 57 -22.95 -4.85 5.70
CA ASN A 57 -22.49 -5.75 6.76
C ASN A 57 -21.45 -6.76 6.27
N ASP A 58 -21.39 -6.98 4.95
CA ASP A 58 -20.48 -7.93 4.31
C ASP A 58 -19.12 -7.32 4.00
N LEU A 59 -18.93 -6.02 4.25
CA LEU A 59 -17.63 -5.38 4.10
C LEU A 59 -16.63 -6.06 5.05
N ASP A 60 -15.45 -6.42 4.53
CA ASP A 60 -14.37 -7.03 5.29
C ASP A 60 -13.83 -6.04 6.34
N LYS A 61 -14.44 -6.08 7.54
CA LYS A 61 -14.13 -5.17 8.65
C LYS A 61 -12.71 -5.36 9.16
N ASP A 62 -12.18 -6.58 9.08
CA ASP A 62 -10.84 -6.90 9.57
C ASP A 62 -9.78 -6.29 8.65
N THR A 63 -9.95 -6.42 7.33
CA THR A 63 -9.07 -5.74 6.37
C THR A 63 -9.22 -4.22 6.44
N LEU A 64 -10.44 -3.70 6.62
CA LEU A 64 -10.65 -2.26 6.84
C LEU A 64 -9.93 -1.73 8.08
N ASP A 65 -9.98 -2.48 9.19
CA ASP A 65 -9.28 -2.13 10.43
C ASP A 65 -7.76 -2.16 10.27
N ALA A 66 -7.23 -3.09 9.47
CA ALA A 66 -5.81 -3.11 9.09
C ALA A 66 -5.40 -1.83 8.33
N PHE A 67 -6.18 -1.39 7.34
CA PHE A 67 -5.90 -0.14 6.62
C PHE A 67 -6.07 1.11 7.48
N LYS A 68 -7.01 1.11 8.44
CA LYS A 68 -7.11 2.19 9.44
C LYS A 68 -5.86 2.28 10.31
N TYR A 69 -5.31 1.13 10.74
CA TYR A 69 -4.03 1.11 11.45
C TYR A 69 -2.91 1.73 10.61
N ALA A 70 -2.78 1.31 9.35
CA ALA A 70 -1.75 1.81 8.44
C ALA A 70 -1.87 3.33 8.22
N ASN A 71 -3.08 3.83 7.96
CA ASN A 71 -3.33 5.26 7.79
C ASN A 71 -2.99 6.06 9.06
N ASN A 72 -3.36 5.55 10.24
CA ASN A 72 -3.02 6.21 11.50
C ASN A 72 -1.51 6.20 11.76
N GLY A 73 -0.82 5.10 11.47
CA GLY A 73 0.63 5.02 11.59
C GLY A 73 1.36 6.00 10.66
N LEU A 74 0.88 6.18 9.43
CA LEU A 74 1.41 7.19 8.50
C LEU A 74 1.22 8.61 9.04
N LYS A 75 0.04 8.94 9.59
CA LYS A 75 -0.22 10.25 10.20
C LYS A 75 0.69 10.57 11.39
N HIS A 76 1.15 9.55 12.09
CA HIS A 76 2.08 9.68 13.22
C HIS A 76 3.56 9.66 12.79
N GLY A 77 3.84 9.78 11.49
CA GLY A 77 5.18 10.01 10.98
C GLY A 77 6.05 8.76 10.93
N ILE A 78 5.44 7.58 10.81
CA ILE A 78 6.20 6.34 10.67
C ILE A 78 6.42 6.05 9.20
N GLU A 79 7.69 6.05 8.85
CA GLU A 79 8.22 5.76 7.53
C GLU A 79 7.73 4.40 7.06
N VAL A 80 7.21 4.35 5.84
CA VAL A 80 7.09 3.09 5.09
C VAL A 80 8.53 2.69 4.77
N GLU A 81 9.10 1.73 5.51
CA GLU A 81 10.46 1.29 5.21
C GLU A 81 10.50 0.59 3.83
N THR A 82 11.15 1.25 2.87
CA THR A 82 11.41 0.72 1.53
C THR A 82 12.47 -0.39 1.61
N ILE A 83 12.08 -1.61 1.95
CA ILE A 83 13.02 -2.75 1.90
C ILE A 83 13.07 -3.29 0.47
N THR A 84 14.00 -2.76 -0.32
CA THR A 84 14.55 -3.49 -1.46
C THR A 84 16.06 -3.47 -1.39
N LYS A 85 16.65 -4.47 -0.72
CA LYS A 85 18.07 -4.77 -0.91
C LYS A 85 18.27 -5.24 -2.35
N PRO A 86 19.06 -4.57 -3.20
CA PRO A 86 19.59 -5.22 -4.38
C PRO A 86 20.48 -6.37 -3.90
N THR A 87 20.18 -7.61 -4.30
CA THR A 87 21.14 -8.69 -4.11
C THR A 87 22.26 -8.46 -5.13
N SER A 88 23.25 -7.70 -4.71
CA SER A 88 24.53 -7.54 -5.40
C SER A 88 25.17 -8.92 -5.51
N GLY A 89 25.20 -9.51 -6.70
CA GLY A 89 25.84 -10.80 -6.91
C GLY A 89 25.49 -11.47 -8.23
N ILE A 90 25.80 -10.84 -9.37
CA ILE A 90 25.83 -11.56 -10.65
C ILE A 90 27.04 -12.49 -10.59
N THR A 91 26.83 -13.77 -10.26
CA THR A 91 27.82 -14.83 -10.51
C THR A 91 27.35 -15.61 -11.74
N PHE A 92 28.20 -15.65 -12.78
CA PHE A 92 28.03 -16.44 -13.99
C PHE A 92 28.24 -17.94 -13.70
N PRO A 93 27.60 -18.88 -14.43
CA PRO A 93 26.99 -18.74 -15.75
C PRO A 93 25.45 -18.69 -15.74
N ILE A 94 24.88 -17.93 -16.69
CA ILE A 94 23.45 -17.61 -16.81
C ILE A 94 22.60 -18.86 -17.09
N GLN A 95 21.72 -19.24 -16.17
CA GLN A 95 20.55 -20.09 -16.44
C GLN A 95 19.32 -19.18 -16.63
N PHE A 96 18.73 -19.20 -17.83
CA PHE A 96 17.37 -18.68 -18.06
C PHE A 96 16.36 -19.70 -17.51
N PRO A 97 15.26 -19.28 -16.85
CA PRO A 97 14.63 -17.96 -16.87
C PRO A 97 15.13 -17.02 -15.77
N LEU A 98 15.48 -15.78 -16.16
CA LEU A 98 15.78 -14.70 -15.24
C LEU A 98 14.52 -14.32 -14.43
N GLU A 99 14.36 -14.88 -13.23
CA GLU A 99 13.55 -14.25 -12.20
C GLU A 99 14.30 -13.00 -11.72
N ILE A 100 14.12 -11.88 -12.44
CA ILE A 100 14.56 -10.57 -11.97
C ILE A 100 13.76 -10.32 -10.69
N PRO A 101 14.40 -10.18 -9.51
CA PRO A 101 13.67 -9.88 -8.29
C PRO A 101 12.97 -8.54 -8.49
N VAL A 102 11.65 -8.58 -8.64
CA VAL A 102 10.82 -7.38 -8.83
C VAL A 102 10.95 -6.57 -7.55
N ARG A 103 11.55 -5.39 -7.65
CA ARG A 103 11.58 -4.43 -6.55
C ARG A 103 10.15 -4.07 -6.18
N ARG A 104 9.83 -4.09 -4.88
CA ARG A 104 8.47 -3.87 -4.35
C ARG A 104 8.53 -3.01 -3.11
N ILE A 105 7.49 -2.21 -2.90
CA ILE A 105 7.34 -1.41 -1.69
C ILE A 105 6.44 -2.20 -0.76
N ILE A 106 6.93 -2.50 0.43
CA ILE A 106 6.23 -3.32 1.42
C ILE A 106 5.72 -2.47 2.57
N TRP A 107 4.63 -2.92 3.18
CA TRP A 107 4.14 -2.35 4.42
C TRP A 107 5.08 -2.68 5.57
N LYS A 108 5.54 -1.65 6.28
CA LYS A 108 6.26 -1.80 7.54
C LYS A 108 6.01 -0.59 8.43
N VAL A 109 4.80 -0.54 8.97
CA VAL A 109 4.28 0.55 9.80
C VAL A 109 4.24 0.05 11.24
N LYS A 110 4.94 0.73 12.14
CA LYS A 110 4.98 0.39 13.56
C LYS A 110 4.69 1.60 14.42
N TRP A 111 3.52 1.64 15.04
CA TRP A 111 3.12 2.72 15.94
C TRP A 111 2.41 2.18 17.18
N ASP A 112 2.44 2.96 18.27
CA ASP A 112 1.73 2.64 19.50
C ASP A 112 0.23 2.92 19.33
N ALA A 113 -0.49 1.93 18.79
CA ALA A 113 -1.89 2.09 18.48
C ALA A 113 -2.76 2.02 19.73
N ARG A 114 -3.72 2.94 19.80
CA ARG A 114 -4.78 2.90 20.82
C ARG A 114 -5.64 1.62 20.74
N SER A 115 -5.76 1.03 19.56
CA SER A 115 -6.56 -0.17 19.32
C SER A 115 -5.67 -1.38 18.99
N LYS A 116 -5.53 -2.30 19.96
CA LYS A 116 -4.79 -3.56 19.79
C LYS A 116 -5.35 -4.42 18.66
N ARG A 117 -6.66 -4.42 18.45
CA ARG A 117 -7.29 -5.16 17.35
C ARG A 117 -6.82 -4.67 15.98
N GLN A 118 -6.70 -3.35 15.80
CA GLN A 118 -6.25 -2.77 14.54
C GLN A 118 -4.79 -3.14 14.25
N GLU A 119 -3.96 -3.18 15.29
CA GLU A 119 -2.58 -3.66 15.19
C GLU A 119 -2.50 -5.14 14.81
N GLU A 120 -3.28 -6.00 15.47
CA GLU A 120 -3.33 -7.44 15.16
C GLU A 120 -3.79 -7.69 13.71
N MET A 121 -4.79 -6.94 13.24
CA MET A 121 -5.27 -7.08 11.86
C MET A 121 -4.25 -6.55 10.86
N TYR A 122 -3.53 -5.47 11.18
CA TYR A 122 -2.42 -4.99 10.36
C TYR A 122 -1.33 -6.05 10.19
N LEU A 123 -0.87 -6.63 11.30
CA LEU A 123 0.16 -7.68 11.30
C LEU A 123 -0.26 -8.91 10.48
N LYS A 124 -1.55 -9.25 10.49
CA LYS A 124 -2.09 -10.40 9.77
C LYS A 124 -2.32 -10.12 8.28
N HIS A 125 -2.81 -8.93 7.94
CA HIS A 125 -3.33 -8.64 6.60
C HIS A 125 -2.39 -7.80 5.74
N LEU A 126 -1.55 -6.94 6.32
CA LEU A 126 -0.75 -5.95 5.58
C LEU A 126 0.76 -6.07 5.82
N ASP A 127 1.22 -6.35 7.05
CA ASP A 127 2.65 -6.36 7.39
C ASP A 127 3.48 -7.25 6.45
N GLY A 128 4.58 -6.70 5.92
CA GLY A 128 5.48 -7.37 4.99
C GLY A 128 4.91 -7.63 3.59
N LYS A 129 3.65 -7.25 3.31
CA LYS A 129 3.04 -7.41 1.97
C LYS A 129 3.25 -6.18 1.11
N ASP A 130 3.14 -6.37 -0.20
CA ASP A 130 3.26 -5.33 -1.21
C ASP A 130 2.11 -4.31 -1.11
N VAL A 131 2.46 -3.02 -1.07
CA VAL A 131 1.53 -1.90 -0.93
C VAL A 131 0.59 -1.81 -2.13
N VAL A 132 1.10 -1.95 -3.35
CA VAL A 132 0.30 -1.81 -4.57
C VAL A 132 -0.70 -2.96 -4.68
N SER A 133 -0.26 -4.20 -4.46
CA SER A 133 -1.11 -5.40 -4.52
C SER A 133 -2.23 -5.34 -3.49
N THR A 134 -1.91 -5.04 -2.23
CA THR A 134 -2.90 -5.03 -1.14
C THR A 134 -3.92 -3.90 -1.29
N CYS A 135 -3.49 -2.69 -1.68
CA CYS A 135 -4.42 -1.60 -2.00
C CYS A 135 -5.30 -1.96 -3.20
N GLY A 136 -4.73 -2.54 -4.25
CA GLY A 136 -5.47 -2.94 -5.45
C GLY A 136 -6.54 -4.00 -5.16
N GLU A 137 -6.18 -5.06 -4.44
CA GLU A 137 -7.11 -6.12 -4.03
C GLU A 137 -8.28 -5.55 -3.21
N PHE A 138 -8.00 -4.63 -2.28
CA PHE A 138 -9.06 -4.05 -1.47
C PHE A 138 -9.95 -3.09 -2.27
N ILE A 139 -9.37 -2.28 -3.17
CA ILE A 139 -10.13 -1.40 -4.06
C ILE A 139 -11.06 -2.19 -4.97
N GLU A 140 -10.59 -3.30 -5.57
CA GLU A 140 -11.46 -4.16 -6.39
C GLU A 140 -12.62 -4.73 -5.58
N ARG A 141 -12.38 -5.16 -4.32
CA ARG A 141 -13.47 -5.56 -3.42
C ARG A 141 -14.42 -4.42 -3.09
N LEU A 142 -13.92 -3.20 -2.87
CA LEU A 142 -14.76 -2.03 -2.58
C LEU A 142 -15.68 -1.70 -3.76
N LYS A 143 -15.24 -1.90 -5.01
CA LYS A 143 -16.07 -1.69 -6.21
C LYS A 143 -17.28 -2.62 -6.30
N GLU A 144 -17.20 -3.82 -5.74
CA GLU A 144 -18.33 -4.76 -5.70
C GLU A 144 -19.52 -4.21 -4.91
N TYR A 145 -19.27 -3.30 -3.96
CA TYR A 145 -20.30 -2.66 -3.15
C TYR A 145 -20.81 -1.34 -3.75
N SER A 146 -20.73 -1.18 -5.08
CA SER A 146 -21.06 0.07 -5.78
C SER A 146 -22.35 0.71 -5.25
N ILE A 147 -22.19 1.88 -4.59
CA ILE A 147 -23.27 2.71 -4.05
C ILE A 147 -23.74 3.72 -5.08
#